data_AF-A0A9D9RKF2-F1
#
_entry.id   AF-A0A9D9RKF2-F1
#
_cell.length_a   1.000
_cell.length_b   1.000
_cell.length_c   1.000
_cell.angle_alpha   90.00
_cell.angle_beta   90.00
_cell.angle_gamma   90.00
#
_symmetry.space_group_name_H-M   'P 1'
#
loop_
_entity.id
_entity.type
_entity.pdbx_description
1 polymer ?
#
loop_
_entity_poly.entity_id
_entity_poly.type
_entity_poly.pdbx_seq_one_letter_code
_entity_poly.pdbx_strand_id
1 'polypeptide(L)' 'RERMDEIPKDRPVYLHCRSSQRSYNALLALQHKGWTNLYNIAGSFLGVSNYEYYLDQVSDRKPIVTAYNFA' A
#
# COMPACT_ATOMS: atom_id res chain seq x y z
N ARG A 1 -8.08 -1.86 -16.68
CA ARG A 1 -8.64 -3.12 -16.11
C ARG A 1 -8.13 -4.37 -16.86
N GLU A 2 -7.39 -4.22 -17.95
CA GLU A 2 -6.97 -5.33 -18.83
C GLU A 2 -5.97 -6.32 -18.20
N ARG A 3 -5.31 -5.96 -17.09
CA ARG A 3 -4.26 -6.76 -16.45
C ARG A 3 -4.63 -7.29 -15.06
N MET A 4 -5.92 -7.37 -14.74
CA MET A 4 -6.36 -7.83 -13.40
C MET A 4 -5.99 -9.28 -13.12
N ASP A 5 -5.90 -10.12 -14.16
CA ASP A 5 -5.60 -11.54 -14.01
C ASP A 5 -4.14 -11.82 -13.61
N GLU A 6 -3.27 -10.79 -13.64
CA GLU A 6 -1.90 -10.89 -13.10
C GLU A 6 -1.87 -10.86 -11.56
N ILE A 7 -2.96 -10.44 -10.92
CA ILE A 7 -3.03 -10.33 -9.47
C ILE A 7 -3.36 -11.72 -8.87
N PRO A 8 -2.47 -12.29 -8.03
CA PRO A 8 -2.68 -13.63 -7.50
C PRO A 8 -3.93 -13.70 -6.61
N LYS A 9 -4.60 -14.86 -6.63
CA LYS A 9 -5.77 -15.16 -5.79
C LYS A 9 -5.46 -16.10 -4.62
N ASP A 10 -4.28 -16.71 -4.63
CA ASP A 10 -3.83 -17.76 -3.71
C ASP A 10 -3.10 -17.25 -2.46
N ARG A 11 -2.82 -15.95 -2.39
CA ARG A 11 -2.01 -15.33 -1.33
C ARG A 11 -2.54 -13.94 -0.95
N PRO A 12 -2.16 -13.42 0.24
CA PRO A 12 -2.44 -12.04 0.61
C PRO A 12 -1.88 -11.05 -0.41
N VAL A 13 -2.72 -10.11 -0.86
CA VAL A 13 -2.30 -8.99 -1.71
C VAL A 13 -2.56 -7.68 -0.97
N TYR A 14 -1.49 -6.95 -0.71
CA TYR A 14 -1.55 -5.64 -0.07
C TYR A 14 -1.49 -4.54 -1.13
N LEU A 15 -2.55 -3.76 -1.21
CA LEU A 15 -2.66 -2.63 -2.13
C LEU A 15 -2.28 -1.34 -1.42
N HIS A 16 -1.52 -0.51 -2.12
CA HIS A 16 -1.22 0.84 -1.67
C HIS A 16 -1.30 1.82 -2.84
N CYS A 17 -1.53 3.09 -2.50
CA CYS A 17 -1.30 4.20 -3.42
C CYS A 17 -0.54 5.31 -2.69
N ARG A 18 -0.97 6.57 -2.82
CA ARG A 18 -0.41 7.67 -2.02
C ARG A 18 -1.03 7.72 -0.62
N SER A 19 -2.36 7.80 -0.55
CA SER A 19 -3.13 8.09 0.67
C SER A 19 -4.31 7.13 0.86
N SER A 20 -4.19 5.90 0.37
CA SER A 20 -5.21 4.82 0.43
C SER A 20 -6.47 4.99 -0.44
N GLN A 21 -6.74 6.17 -0.99
CA GLN A 21 -7.98 6.42 -1.74
C GLN A 21 -8.10 5.62 -3.05
N ARG A 22 -7.05 5.64 -3.89
CA ARG A 22 -7.06 4.94 -5.19
C ARG A 22 -6.97 3.43 -5.03
N SER A 23 -6.14 2.98 -4.10
CA SER A 23 -5.98 1.56 -3.77
C SER A 23 -7.25 0.98 -3.14
N TYR A 24 -8.02 1.77 -2.39
CA TYR A 24 -9.35 1.37 -1.93
C TYR A 24 -10.30 1.07 -3.10
N ASN A 25 -10.39 1.97 -4.09
CA ASN A 25 -11.23 1.75 -5.27
C ASN A 25 -10.77 0.51 -6.07
N ALA A 26 -9.46 0.27 -6.16
CA ALA A 26 -8.91 -0.93 -6.78
C ALA A 26 -9.27 -2.20 -5.99
N LEU A 27 -9.17 -2.16 -4.65
CA LEU A 27 -9.55 -3.26 -3.77
C LEU A 27 -11.03 -3.63 -3.97
N LEU A 28 -11.94 -2.64 -3.97
CA LEU A 28 -13.36 -2.88 -4.23
C LEU A 28 -13.60 -3.52 -5.60
N ALA A 29 -12.92 -3.03 -6.64
CA ALA A 29 -13.05 -3.58 -7.99
C ALA A 29 -12.60 -5.05 -8.07
N LEU A 30 -11.53 -5.42 -7.37
CA LEU A 30 -11.04 -6.80 -7.32
C LEU A 30 -11.93 -7.70 -6.44
N GLN A 31 -12.42 -7.19 -5.31
CA GLN A 31 -13.38 -7.92 -4.48
C GLN A 31 -14.65 -8.28 -5.26
N HIS A 32 -15.19 -7.34 -6.04
CA HIS A 32 -16.34 -7.59 -6.93
C HIS A 32 -16.05 -8.62 -8.03
N LYS A 33 -14.78 -8.95 -8.28
CA LYS A 33 -14.35 -9.97 -9.25
C LYS A 33 -13.88 -11.27 -8.60
N GLY A 34 -14.07 -11.42 -7.28
CA GLY A 34 -13.86 -12.67 -6.56
C GLY A 34 -12.50 -12.83 -5.88
N TRP A 35 -11.69 -11.78 -5.78
CA TRP A 35 -10.52 -11.80 -4.89
C TRP A 35 -10.97 -11.67 -3.44
N THR A 36 -10.55 -12.59 -2.58
CA THR A 36 -10.97 -12.64 -1.17
C THR A 36 -9.86 -12.27 -0.19
N ASN A 37 -8.59 -12.30 -0.63
CA ASN A 37 -7.41 -12.11 0.22
C ASN A 37 -6.70 -10.78 -0.08
N LEU A 38 -7.42 -9.67 0.06
CA LEU A 38 -6.96 -8.33 -0.28
C LEU A 38 -6.95 -7.42 0.95
N TYR A 39 -5.91 -6.58 1.06
CA TYR A 39 -5.75 -5.61 2.14
C TYR A 39 -5.38 -4.25 1.57
N ASN A 40 -6.08 -3.19 1.96
CA ASN A 40 -5.69 -1.82 1.65
C ASN A 40 -4.83 -1.28 2.79
N ILE A 41 -3.60 -0.86 2.50
CA ILE A 41 -2.72 -0.29 3.52
C ILE A 41 -3.25 1.09 3.93
N ALA A 42 -3.64 1.24 5.20
CA ALA A 42 -4.11 2.50 5.76
C ALA A 42 -3.00 3.58 5.69
N GLY A 43 -3.37 4.79 5.27
CA GLY A 43 -2.41 5.86 4.93
C GLY A 43 -1.54 5.59 3.69
N SER A 44 -1.40 4.34 3.23
CA SER A 44 -0.54 3.94 2.11
C SER A 44 0.87 4.53 2.22
N PHE A 45 1.48 4.95 1.11
CA PHE A 45 2.86 5.41 1.12
C PHE A 45 3.08 6.68 1.94
N LEU A 46 2.08 7.57 2.02
CA LEU A 46 2.14 8.73 2.90
C LEU A 46 2.11 8.31 4.37
N GLY A 47 1.25 7.35 4.75
CA GLY A 47 1.20 6.80 6.11
C GLY A 47 2.54 6.19 6.52
N VAL A 48 3.11 5.35 5.65
CA VAL A 48 4.46 4.78 5.83
C VAL A 48 5.49 5.91 5.96
N SER A 49 5.46 6.92 5.08
CA SER A 49 6.41 8.03 5.15
C SER A 49 6.37 8.78 6.48
N ASN A 50 5.17 9.07 7.01
CA ASN A 50 5.02 9.77 8.29
C ASN A 50 5.51 8.93 9.47
N TYR A 51 5.18 7.63 9.48
CA TYR A 51 5.57 6.74 10.56
C TYR A 51 7.09 6.48 10.57
N GLU A 52 7.65 6.15 9.42
CA GLU A 52 9.06 5.79 9.27
C GLU A 52 9.97 7.01 9.46
N TYR A 53 9.55 8.21 9.05
CA TYR A 53 10.35 9.43 9.18
C TYR A 53 10.76 9.70 10.62
N TYR A 54 9.82 9.68 11.56
CA TYR A 54 10.15 9.91 12.97
C TYR A 54 11.16 8.86 13.47
N LEU A 55 10.91 7.58 13.19
CA LEU A 55 11.79 6.49 13.60
C LEU A 55 13.19 6.63 13.01
N ASP A 56 13.32 7.05 11.75
CA ASP A 56 14.60 7.28 11.09
C ASP A 56 15.35 8.52 11.62
N GLN A 57 14.65 9.52 12.17
CA GLN A 57 15.29 10.67 12.80
C GLN A 57 15.82 10.37 14.21
N VAL A 58 15.15 9.47 14.96
CA VAL A 58 15.47 9.22 16.38
C VAL A 58 16.26 7.93 16.62
N SER A 59 16.35 7.06 15.62
CA SER A 59 17.10 5.81 15.70
C SER A 59 18.23 5.80 14.67
N ASP A 60 19.30 5.07 14.95
CA ASP A 60 20.42 4.86 14.02
C ASP A 60 20.16 3.72 13.02
N ARG A 61 18.88 3.48 12.69
CA ARG A 61 18.51 2.42 11.76
C ARG A 61 18.70 2.88 10.32
N LYS A 62 18.96 1.93 9.43
CA LYS A 62 18.89 2.18 7.98
C LYS A 62 17.43 2.45 7.57
N PRO A 63 17.13 3.57 6.86
CA PRO A 63 15.78 3.84 6.38
C PRO A 63 15.23 2.73 5.49
N ILE A 64 13.95 2.42 5.66
CA ILE A 64 13.24 1.43 4.85
C ILE A 64 12.83 2.03 3.49
N VAL A 65 12.50 3.32 3.46
CA VAL A 65 12.14 4.04 2.24
C VAL A 65 13.36 4.75 1.65
N THR A 66 13.43 4.84 0.32
CA THR A 66 14.50 5.58 -0.36
C THR A 66 14.25 7.09 -0.40
N ALA A 67 12.99 7.50 -0.29
CA ALA A 67 12.55 8.89 -0.19
C ALA A 67 11.16 8.96 0.47
N TYR A 68 10.89 10.06 1.18
CA TYR A 68 9.59 10.30 1.82
C TYR A 68 8.64 11.06 0.90
N ASN A 69 7.35 10.74 0.99
CA ASN A 69 6.32 11.39 0.18
C ASN A 69 5.53 12.43 0.97
N PHE A 70 6.13 13.59 1.25
CA PHE A 70 5.45 14.71 1.93
C PHE A 70 4.89 15.77 0.98
N ALA A 71 5.44 15.85 -0.24
CA ALA A 71 4.95 16.71 -1.33
C ALA A 71 4.02 15.94 -2.28
#